data_AF-A0A2I4F7F0-F1
#
_entry.id   AF-A0A2I4F7F0-F1
#
_cell.length_a   1.000
_cell.length_b   1.000
_cell.length_c   1.000
_cell.angle_alpha   90.00
_cell.angle_beta   90.00
_cell.angle_gamma   90.00
#
_symmetry.space_group_name_H-M   'P 1'
#
loop_
_entity.id
_entity.type
_entity.pdbx_description
1 polymer ?
#
loop_
_entity_poly.entity_id
_entity_poly.type
_entity_poly.pdbx_seq_one_letter_code
_entity_poly.pdbx_strand_id
1 'polypeptide(L)'
;MEGAEEMKNFTKAWLSVFVSLCYCYAIGPLSSNTSIPLGRFVAIACLPIKVRQNPAPKSQSNGQKGTHSPDRKSHSNGKTKENPVPGKPKMGQKSPLNYATKGLLLAMLVRVYDYSEHIHPTVLLILYCFHIYFCLEIILAMFAALARTLLGLELEPQFDEPYLSTSLQDFWGRRWNIMVTGILRPTVYEPVLHVATRVMGNRRWASLPAVLGTFVVSALMHELIFYYLGRVWPTWEITGFFLLHGVCLMVEIALKKAIAGRFRLPTMVARSLTIGFVMVTGFWLFFPQLLRCKADVRAFEEYAAAGAFFKNAFHGLTWTALNTTATL
;
A
#
# COMPACT_ATOMS: atom_id res chain seq x y z
N MET A 1 -11.51 -24.27 -10.65
CA MET A 1 -10.59 -23.79 -11.71
C MET A 1 -11.13 -22.55 -12.43
N GLU A 2 -12.41 -22.53 -12.80
CA GLU A 2 -13.05 -21.41 -13.51
C GLU A 2 -12.94 -20.04 -12.79
N GLY A 3 -12.94 -20.02 -11.44
CA GLY A 3 -12.85 -18.76 -10.67
C GLY A 3 -11.49 -18.09 -10.70
N ALA A 4 -10.43 -18.89 -10.82
CA ALA A 4 -9.08 -18.36 -10.98
C ALA A 4 -8.92 -17.70 -12.36
N GLU A 5 -9.59 -18.24 -13.38
CA GLU A 5 -9.55 -17.70 -14.74
C GLU A 5 -10.34 -16.39 -14.85
N GLU A 6 -11.51 -16.29 -14.21
CA GLU A 6 -12.27 -15.05 -14.13
C GLU A 6 -11.56 -13.97 -13.32
N MET A 7 -10.95 -14.30 -12.17
CA MET A 7 -10.14 -13.36 -11.39
C MET A 7 -8.96 -12.84 -12.23
N LYS A 8 -8.32 -13.72 -13.00
CA LYS A 8 -7.26 -13.36 -13.95
C LYS A 8 -7.80 -12.43 -15.04
N ASN A 9 -8.98 -12.69 -15.58
CA ASN A 9 -9.62 -11.84 -16.60
C ASN A 9 -10.04 -10.48 -16.03
N PHE A 10 -10.61 -10.44 -14.83
CA PHE A 10 -10.88 -9.21 -14.10
C PHE A 10 -9.61 -8.41 -13.86
N THR A 11 -8.54 -9.06 -13.39
CA THR A 11 -7.24 -8.40 -13.18
C THR A 11 -6.72 -7.82 -14.49
N LYS A 12 -6.78 -8.56 -15.60
CA LYS A 12 -6.38 -8.04 -16.92
C LYS A 12 -7.23 -6.84 -17.36
N ALA A 13 -8.56 -6.93 -17.23
CA ALA A 13 -9.48 -5.86 -17.60
C ALA A 13 -9.24 -4.61 -16.74
N TRP A 14 -9.04 -4.80 -15.43
CA TRP A 14 -8.74 -3.75 -14.47
C TRP A 14 -7.43 -3.04 -14.80
N LEU A 15 -6.37 -3.82 -15.05
CA LEU A 15 -5.09 -3.29 -15.50
C LEU A 15 -5.27 -2.52 -16.81
N SER A 16 -5.99 -3.05 -17.79
CA SER A 16 -6.24 -2.36 -19.06
C SER A 16 -6.94 -1.01 -18.88
N VAL A 17 -8.03 -0.97 -18.10
CA VAL A 17 -8.77 0.27 -17.81
C VAL A 17 -7.87 1.27 -17.09
N PHE A 18 -7.09 0.80 -16.12
CA PHE A 18 -6.15 1.64 -15.37
C PHE A 18 -5.07 2.25 -16.28
N VAL A 19 -4.47 1.43 -17.16
CA VAL A 19 -3.48 1.86 -18.15
C VAL A 19 -4.07 2.91 -19.09
N SER A 20 -5.26 2.66 -19.62
CA SER A 20 -5.96 3.60 -20.50
C SER A 20 -6.23 4.93 -19.80
N LEU A 21 -6.70 4.93 -18.55
CA LEU A 21 -6.93 6.15 -17.78
C LEU A 21 -5.63 6.91 -17.52
N CYS A 22 -4.56 6.25 -17.09
CA CYS A 22 -3.24 6.87 -16.90
C CYS A 22 -2.70 7.49 -18.19
N TYR A 23 -2.88 6.82 -19.33
CA TYR A 23 -2.50 7.34 -20.65
C TYR A 23 -3.33 8.55 -21.04
N CYS A 24 -4.66 8.49 -20.92
CA CYS A 24 -5.57 9.58 -21.28
C CYS A 24 -5.38 10.86 -20.44
N TYR A 25 -5.03 10.72 -19.16
CA TYR A 25 -4.80 11.86 -18.27
C TYR A 25 -3.34 12.36 -18.27
N ALA A 26 -2.43 11.70 -19.00
CA ALA A 26 -0.99 11.97 -18.96
C ALA A 26 -0.40 11.98 -17.54
N ILE A 27 -0.94 11.14 -16.64
CA ILE A 27 -0.52 11.09 -15.24
C ILE A 27 0.38 9.86 -15.02
N GLY A 28 1.62 10.12 -14.62
CA GLY A 28 2.58 9.10 -14.20
C GLY A 28 3.85 9.06 -15.07
N PRO A 29 4.81 8.18 -14.77
CA PRO A 29 6.11 8.12 -15.45
C PRO A 29 6.02 7.85 -16.95
N LEU A 30 4.84 7.42 -17.44
CA LEU A 30 4.53 7.12 -18.84
C LEU A 30 4.53 8.37 -19.75
N SER A 31 4.48 9.58 -19.17
CA SER A 31 4.58 10.83 -19.93
C SER A 31 6.01 11.38 -20.03
N SER A 32 7.03 10.66 -19.55
CA SER A 32 8.41 11.14 -19.63
C SER A 32 8.89 11.22 -21.08
N ASN A 33 9.49 12.34 -21.50
CA ASN A 33 10.06 12.61 -22.83
C ASN A 33 11.22 11.67 -23.25
N THR A 34 11.41 10.55 -22.57
CA THR A 34 12.50 9.58 -22.82
C THR A 34 11.88 8.22 -23.10
N SER A 35 12.35 7.54 -24.15
CA SER A 35 11.83 6.24 -24.57
C SER A 35 11.92 5.21 -23.43
N ILE A 36 10.77 4.80 -22.92
CA ILE A 36 10.66 3.76 -21.89
C ILE A 36 10.68 2.39 -22.61
N PRO A 37 11.56 1.45 -22.22
CA PRO A 37 11.52 0.08 -22.76
C PRO A 37 10.13 -0.56 -22.55
N LEU A 38 9.62 -1.33 -23.52
CA LEU A 38 8.27 -1.90 -23.49
C LEU A 38 7.97 -2.65 -22.17
N GLY A 39 8.92 -3.42 -21.64
CA GLY A 39 8.75 -4.11 -20.36
C GLY A 39 8.59 -3.18 -19.16
N ARG A 40 9.28 -2.03 -19.14
CA ARG A 40 9.11 -0.99 -18.11
C ARG A 40 7.82 -0.21 -18.33
N PHE A 41 7.43 0.05 -19.57
CA PHE A 41 6.17 0.68 -19.90
C PHE A 41 5.00 -0.17 -19.40
N VAL A 42 4.97 -1.46 -19.76
CA VAL A 42 3.96 -2.41 -19.29
C VAL A 42 3.98 -2.55 -17.76
N ALA A 43 5.15 -2.58 -17.12
CA ALA A 43 5.25 -2.63 -15.66
C ALA A 43 4.70 -1.38 -14.95
N ILE A 44 5.02 -0.19 -15.43
CA ILE A 44 4.52 1.09 -14.88
C ILE A 44 3.02 1.26 -15.17
N ALA A 45 2.57 0.72 -16.29
CA ALA A 45 1.18 0.68 -16.70
C ALA A 45 0.40 -0.30 -15.80
N CYS A 46 0.94 -1.49 -15.52
CA CYS A 46 0.28 -2.51 -14.71
C CYS A 46 0.42 -2.29 -13.19
N LEU A 47 1.42 -1.54 -12.75
CA LEU A 47 1.63 -1.20 -11.35
C LEU A 47 1.76 0.33 -11.27
N PRO A 48 0.79 1.04 -10.68
CA PRO A 48 0.90 2.47 -10.41
C PRO A 48 1.98 2.75 -9.39
N ILE A 49 3.20 2.83 -9.89
CA ILE A 49 4.41 3.00 -9.11
C ILE A 49 4.90 4.43 -9.32
N LYS A 50 5.09 5.15 -8.21
CA LYS A 50 6.01 6.28 -8.21
C LYS A 50 7.42 5.73 -8.36
N VAL A 51 7.96 5.75 -9.57
CA VAL A 51 9.34 5.34 -9.82
C VAL A 51 10.25 6.36 -9.15
N ARG A 52 10.91 5.99 -8.04
CA ARG A 52 12.07 6.73 -7.55
C ARG A 52 13.24 6.44 -8.50
N GLN A 53 13.54 7.36 -9.41
CA GLN A 53 14.79 7.34 -10.15
C GLN A 53 15.93 7.71 -9.18
N ASN A 54 16.96 6.86 -9.08
CA ASN A 54 18.19 7.24 -8.39
C ASN A 54 18.78 8.50 -9.07
N PRO A 55 19.21 9.52 -8.32
CA PRO A 55 19.91 10.65 -8.92
C PRO A 55 21.17 10.14 -9.63
N ALA A 56 21.41 10.63 -10.84
CA ALA A 56 22.57 10.28 -11.64
C ALA A 56 23.89 10.55 -10.86
N PRO A 57 24.94 9.75 -11.08
CA PRO A 57 26.25 10.03 -10.50
C PRO A 57 26.72 11.40 -10.97
N LYS A 58 27.10 12.28 -10.04
CA LYS A 58 27.76 13.55 -10.39
C LYS A 58 29.06 13.21 -11.13
N SER A 59 29.11 13.53 -12.42
CA SER A 59 30.36 13.55 -13.19
C SER A 59 31.33 14.48 -12.48
N GLN A 60 32.46 13.93 -12.04
CA GLN A 60 33.64 14.70 -11.64
C GLN A 60 34.21 15.34 -12.91
N SER A 61 34.05 16.65 -13.06
CA SER A 61 34.91 17.45 -13.92
C SER A 61 35.86 18.22 -13.00
N ASN A 62 37.14 17.90 -13.08
CA ASN A 62 38.20 18.59 -12.35
C ASN A 62 39.19 19.17 -13.37
N GLY A 63 39.27 20.51 -13.41
CA GLY A 63 40.49 21.27 -13.64
C GLY A 63 40.83 21.75 -15.07
N GLN A 64 40.72 23.06 -15.29
CA GLN A 64 41.86 23.91 -15.69
C GLN A 64 41.62 25.40 -15.40
N LYS A 65 42.71 26.09 -15.04
CA LYS A 65 42.85 27.38 -14.34
C LYS A 65 43.07 28.58 -15.29
N GLY A 66 42.73 29.78 -14.80
CA GLY A 66 43.30 31.10 -15.17
C GLY A 66 42.27 32.09 -15.73
N THR A 67 42.17 33.38 -15.37
CA THR A 67 43.02 34.27 -14.55
C THR A 67 42.26 35.58 -14.23
N HIS A 68 42.64 36.24 -13.12
CA HIS A 68 42.53 37.68 -12.75
C HIS A 68 41.24 38.32 -12.14
N SER A 69 41.43 38.79 -10.88
CA SER A 69 40.65 39.68 -9.97
C SER A 69 40.86 41.20 -10.30
N PRO A 70 40.52 42.22 -9.46
CA PRO A 70 39.90 42.26 -8.10
C PRO A 70 38.92 43.43 -7.77
N ASP A 71 38.31 43.40 -6.57
CA ASP A 71 38.11 44.50 -5.59
C ASP A 71 36.86 44.23 -4.69
N ARG A 72 36.73 44.52 -3.38
CA ARG A 72 37.60 45.01 -2.28
C ARG A 72 36.75 45.03 -0.97
N LYS A 73 37.26 44.43 0.14
CA LYS A 73 37.04 44.70 1.61
C LYS A 73 35.57 44.64 2.18
N SER A 74 35.23 44.23 3.41
CA SER A 74 35.89 44.05 4.72
C SER A 74 34.96 43.29 5.71
N HIS A 75 35.57 42.69 6.74
CA HIS A 75 35.10 42.43 8.13
C HIS A 75 34.49 41.09 8.59
N SER A 76 35.31 40.49 9.47
CA SER A 76 35.01 39.90 10.79
C SER A 76 34.79 38.40 10.91
N ASN A 77 35.42 37.89 11.97
CA ASN A 77 35.85 36.54 12.26
C ASN A 77 34.84 35.88 13.22
N GLY A 78 34.53 34.61 13.01
CA GLY A 78 33.63 33.84 13.86
C GLY A 78 33.63 32.37 13.49
N LYS A 79 34.66 31.63 13.90
CA LYS A 79 34.69 30.16 13.87
C LYS A 79 33.51 29.61 14.66
N THR A 80 32.51 29.08 13.96
CA THR A 80 31.64 28.04 14.51
C THR A 80 31.77 26.83 13.59
N LYS A 81 32.40 25.76 14.12
CA LYS A 81 32.39 24.45 13.48
C LYS A 81 30.95 23.97 13.44
N GLU A 82 30.25 24.14 12.32
CA GLU A 82 29.05 23.38 12.05
C GLU A 82 29.47 21.93 11.78
N ASN A 83 29.28 21.08 12.80
CA ASN A 83 29.19 19.65 12.59
C ASN A 83 28.11 19.39 11.53
N PRO A 84 28.34 18.54 10.52
CA PRO A 84 27.30 18.19 9.57
C PRO A 84 26.15 17.57 10.36
N VAL A 85 25.00 18.25 10.33
CA VAL A 85 23.72 17.75 10.83
C VAL A 85 23.55 16.32 10.32
N PRO A 86 23.39 15.31 11.20
CA PRO A 86 23.18 13.94 10.78
C PRO A 86 21.99 13.91 9.83
N GLY A 87 22.24 13.45 8.60
CA GLY A 87 21.24 13.36 7.56
C GLY A 87 19.98 12.69 8.09
N LYS A 88 18.83 13.33 7.88
CA LYS A 88 17.51 12.72 8.12
C LYS A 88 17.53 11.30 7.55
N PRO A 89 17.11 10.28 8.33
CA PRO A 89 17.14 8.91 7.86
C PRO A 89 16.28 8.76 6.61
N LYS A 90 16.81 8.01 5.64
CA LYS A 90 16.15 7.69 4.36
C LYS A 90 14.79 7.05 4.63
N MET A 91 13.73 7.84 4.56
CA MET A 91 12.35 7.36 4.65
C MET A 91 12.08 6.52 3.38
N GLY A 92 11.94 5.20 3.53
CA GLY A 92 11.40 4.37 2.47
C GLY A 92 11.83 2.90 2.34
N GLN A 93 12.73 2.36 3.17
CA GLN A 93 12.98 0.91 3.17
C GLN A 93 12.80 0.35 4.58
N LYS A 94 11.66 -0.32 4.80
CA LYS A 94 11.47 -1.15 5.98
C LYS A 94 12.57 -2.20 5.99
N SER A 95 13.23 -2.36 7.13
CA SER A 95 14.29 -3.36 7.29
C SER A 95 13.75 -4.74 6.93
N PRO A 96 14.51 -5.60 6.21
CA PRO A 96 14.13 -6.98 5.94
C PRO A 96 13.76 -7.74 7.24
N LEU A 97 14.31 -7.32 8.38
CA LEU A 97 13.99 -7.85 9.70
C LEU A 97 12.53 -7.62 10.11
N ASN A 98 11.90 -6.52 9.69
CA ASN A 98 10.48 -6.24 9.95
C ASN A 98 9.59 -7.27 9.24
N TYR A 99 9.89 -7.56 7.97
CA TYR A 99 9.18 -8.59 7.21
C TYR A 99 9.43 -9.99 7.77
N ALA A 100 10.66 -10.31 8.16
CA ALA A 100 10.98 -11.58 8.81
C ALA A 100 10.22 -11.76 10.14
N THR A 101 10.16 -10.71 10.97
CA THR A 101 9.41 -10.71 12.23
C THR A 101 7.93 -10.94 11.99
N LYS A 102 7.34 -10.26 11.00
CA LYS A 102 5.93 -10.45 10.63
C LYS A 102 5.64 -11.82 10.05
N GLY A 103 6.56 -12.38 9.26
CA GLY A 103 6.47 -13.77 8.77
C GLY A 103 6.48 -14.77 9.92
N LEU A 104 7.33 -14.56 10.92
CA LEU A 104 7.36 -15.38 12.14
C LEU A 104 6.07 -15.24 12.94
N LEU A 105 5.55 -14.01 13.11
CA LEU A 105 4.26 -13.78 13.78
C LEU A 105 3.10 -14.44 13.03
N LEU A 106 3.11 -14.41 11.70
CA LEU A 106 2.12 -15.11 10.87
C LEU A 106 2.20 -16.63 11.07
N ALA A 107 3.40 -17.21 11.10
CA ALA A 107 3.58 -18.63 11.38
C ALA A 107 3.09 -19.02 12.79
N MET A 108 3.34 -18.18 13.79
CA MET A 108 2.78 -18.35 15.14
C MET A 108 1.25 -18.26 15.15
N LEU A 109 0.67 -17.30 14.42
CA LEU A 109 -0.79 -17.18 14.28
C LEU A 109 -1.42 -18.44 13.69
N VAL A 110 -0.80 -19.05 12.68
CA VAL A 110 -1.26 -20.32 12.09
C VAL A 110 -1.29 -21.43 13.14
N ARG A 111 -0.26 -21.55 14.00
CA ARG A 111 -0.24 -22.51 15.10
C ARG A 111 -1.34 -22.26 16.14
N VAL A 112 -1.68 -20.99 16.40
CA VAL A 112 -2.74 -20.63 17.36
C VAL A 112 -4.12 -21.07 16.84
N TYR A 113 -4.34 -21.09 15.53
CA TYR A 113 -5.59 -21.58 14.95
C TYR A 113 -5.84 -23.08 15.17
N ASP A 114 -4.79 -23.89 15.38
CA ASP A 114 -4.92 -25.30 15.78
C ASP A 114 -5.70 -25.44 17.12
N TYR A 115 -5.72 -24.38 17.95
CA TYR A 115 -6.44 -24.31 19.22
C TYR A 115 -7.69 -23.42 19.17
N SER A 116 -8.17 -23.09 17.97
CA SER A 116 -9.27 -22.14 17.78
C SER A 116 -10.55 -22.51 18.55
N GLU A 117 -10.84 -23.80 18.72
CA GLU A 117 -12.00 -24.29 19.49
C GLU A 117 -12.01 -23.83 20.97
N HIS A 118 -10.84 -23.51 21.53
CA HIS A 118 -10.70 -23.10 22.93
C HIS A 118 -10.65 -21.57 23.11
N ILE A 119 -10.62 -20.81 22.01
CA ILE A 119 -10.41 -19.36 22.01
C ILE A 119 -11.76 -18.65 21.83
N HIS A 120 -12.00 -17.62 22.63
CA HIS A 120 -13.21 -16.82 22.51
C HIS A 120 -13.36 -16.23 21.08
N PRO A 121 -14.56 -16.29 20.46
CA PRO A 121 -14.77 -15.86 19.07
C PRO A 121 -14.29 -14.43 18.76
N THR A 122 -14.46 -13.48 19.68
CA THR A 122 -13.95 -12.11 19.51
C THR A 122 -12.42 -12.05 19.42
N VAL A 123 -11.72 -12.88 20.21
CA VAL A 123 -10.26 -12.95 20.16
C VAL A 123 -9.82 -13.55 18.83
N LEU A 124 -10.51 -14.59 18.34
CA LEU A 124 -10.26 -15.13 17.00
C LEU A 124 -10.41 -14.07 15.91
N LEU A 125 -11.46 -13.25 15.94
CA LEU A 125 -11.64 -12.15 14.98
C LEU A 125 -10.48 -11.14 15.03
N ILE A 126 -9.98 -10.79 16.22
CA ILE A 126 -8.80 -9.93 16.37
C ILE A 126 -7.56 -10.59 15.75
N LEU A 127 -7.35 -11.89 15.99
CA LEU A 127 -6.24 -12.65 15.40
C LEU A 127 -6.35 -12.69 13.86
N TYR A 128 -7.56 -12.84 13.33
CA TYR A 128 -7.81 -12.77 11.88
C TYR A 128 -7.48 -11.38 11.29
N CYS A 129 -7.74 -10.28 11.99
CA CYS A 129 -7.27 -8.95 11.55
C CYS A 129 -5.76 -8.92 11.35
N PHE A 130 -4.99 -9.41 12.34
CA PHE A 130 -3.54 -9.46 12.25
C PHE A 130 -3.07 -10.41 11.14
N HIS A 131 -3.72 -11.57 11.00
CA HIS A 131 -3.42 -12.52 9.95
C HIS A 131 -3.58 -11.90 8.56
N ILE A 132 -4.74 -11.27 8.27
CA ILE A 132 -5.00 -10.61 6.99
C ILE A 132 -3.98 -9.49 6.74
N TYR A 133 -3.70 -8.67 7.75
CA TYR A 133 -2.72 -7.58 7.64
C TYR A 133 -1.33 -8.11 7.28
N PHE A 134 -0.80 -9.08 8.02
CA PHE A 134 0.52 -9.65 7.76
C PHE A 134 0.58 -10.37 6.41
N CYS A 135 -0.45 -11.15 6.08
CA CYS A 135 -0.57 -11.80 4.78
C CYS A 135 -0.50 -10.79 3.64
N LEU A 136 -1.36 -9.77 3.64
CA LEU A 136 -1.41 -8.77 2.58
C LEU A 136 -0.07 -8.03 2.45
N GLU A 137 0.56 -7.67 3.57
CA GLU A 137 1.86 -7.00 3.55
C GLU A 137 2.96 -7.90 2.98
N ILE A 138 3.03 -9.18 3.36
CA ILE A 138 4.05 -10.12 2.87
C ILE A 138 3.86 -10.39 1.36
N ILE A 139 2.64 -10.68 0.93
CA ILE A 139 2.34 -10.96 -0.49
C ILE A 139 2.69 -9.73 -1.35
N LEU A 140 2.25 -8.53 -0.95
CA LEU A 140 2.55 -7.31 -1.69
C LEU A 140 4.05 -6.97 -1.66
N ALA A 141 4.75 -7.24 -0.55
CA ALA A 141 6.20 -7.07 -0.46
C ALA A 141 6.96 -8.05 -1.37
N MET A 142 6.49 -9.30 -1.49
CA MET A 142 7.05 -10.29 -2.43
C MET A 142 6.89 -9.83 -3.88
N PHE A 143 5.70 -9.36 -4.27
CA PHE A 143 5.49 -8.81 -5.61
C PHE A 143 6.35 -7.57 -5.88
N ALA A 144 6.52 -6.69 -4.88
CA ALA A 144 7.40 -5.54 -4.98
C ALA A 144 8.87 -5.94 -5.15
N ALA A 145 9.34 -6.95 -4.41
CA ALA A 145 10.70 -7.47 -4.53
C ALA A 145 10.91 -8.10 -5.92
N LEU A 146 9.96 -8.89 -6.40
CA LEU A 146 10.01 -9.50 -7.72
C LEU A 146 10.03 -8.45 -8.84
N ALA A 147 9.20 -7.41 -8.74
CA ALA A 147 9.22 -6.29 -9.67
C ALA A 147 10.56 -5.53 -9.63
N ARG A 148 11.16 -5.38 -8.45
CA ARG A 148 12.50 -4.78 -8.31
C ARG A 148 13.58 -5.62 -9.00
N THR A 149 13.56 -6.94 -8.83
CA THR A 149 14.57 -7.83 -9.42
C THR A 149 14.42 -7.97 -10.93
N LEU A 150 13.19 -8.08 -11.43
CA LEU A 150 12.93 -8.29 -12.87
C LEU A 150 12.97 -7.00 -13.69
N LEU A 151 12.54 -5.87 -13.11
CA LEU A 151 12.29 -4.64 -13.86
C LEU A 151 13.17 -3.46 -13.40
N GLY A 152 13.89 -3.61 -12.28
CA GLY A 152 14.72 -2.57 -11.69
C GLY A 152 13.91 -1.42 -11.09
N LEU A 153 12.61 -1.62 -10.83
CA LEU A 153 11.72 -0.59 -10.28
C LEU A 153 11.62 -0.74 -8.76
N GLU A 154 11.94 0.32 -8.02
CA GLU A 154 11.72 0.34 -6.56
C GLU A 154 10.27 0.72 -6.26
N LEU A 155 9.51 -0.24 -5.70
CA LEU A 155 8.14 0.01 -5.23
C LEU A 155 8.15 0.62 -3.82
N GLU A 156 7.24 1.55 -3.60
CA GLU A 156 6.98 2.11 -2.28
C GLU A 156 6.37 1.03 -1.36
N PRO A 157 6.72 1.00 -0.06
CA PRO A 157 6.08 0.10 0.89
C PRO A 157 4.56 0.29 0.90
N GLN A 158 3.81 -0.80 0.87
CA GLN A 158 2.35 -0.74 0.71
C GLN A 158 1.63 -0.37 2.01
N PHE A 159 2.23 -0.63 3.16
CA PHE A 159 1.68 -0.26 4.46
C PHE A 159 2.70 0.55 5.26
N ASP A 160 2.24 1.50 6.07
CA ASP A 160 3.06 2.27 7.03
C ASP A 160 2.43 2.22 8.43
N GLU A 161 2.63 1.10 9.11
CA GLU A 161 2.21 0.87 10.51
C GLU A 161 0.81 1.40 10.82
N PRO A 162 -0.24 0.81 10.22
CA PRO A 162 -1.61 1.32 10.29
C PRO A 162 -2.17 1.35 11.72
N TYR A 163 -1.64 0.54 12.63
CA TYR A 163 -2.00 0.55 14.05
C TYR A 163 -1.55 1.83 14.79
N LEU A 164 -0.68 2.66 14.20
CA LEU A 164 -0.25 3.95 14.77
C LEU A 164 -1.10 5.15 14.32
N SER A 165 -2.14 4.92 13.53
CA SER A 165 -3.04 5.96 13.00
C SER A 165 -3.72 6.76 14.09
N THR A 166 -3.63 8.09 14.01
CA THR A 166 -4.29 9.01 14.95
C THR A 166 -5.64 9.51 14.45
N SER A 167 -5.99 9.24 13.19
CA SER A 167 -7.26 9.65 12.60
C SER A 167 -7.59 8.78 11.38
N LEU A 168 -8.85 8.77 10.92
CA LEU A 168 -9.24 7.98 9.73
C LEU A 168 -8.54 8.48 8.48
N GLN A 169 -8.27 9.80 8.43
CA GLN A 169 -7.51 10.40 7.34
C GLN A 169 -6.08 9.88 7.29
N ASP A 170 -5.45 9.69 8.45
CA ASP A 170 -4.10 9.15 8.55
C ASP A 170 -4.07 7.66 8.21
N PHE A 171 -5.07 6.90 8.67
CA PHE A 171 -5.25 5.50 8.34
C PHE A 171 -5.38 5.28 6.83
N TRP A 172 -6.46 5.76 6.20
CA TRP A 172 -6.74 5.50 4.79
C TRP A 172 -5.83 6.26 3.83
N GLY A 173 -5.33 7.44 4.21
CA GLY A 173 -4.59 8.31 3.30
C GLY A 173 -3.08 8.08 3.28
N ARG A 174 -2.50 7.52 4.34
CA ARG A 174 -1.02 7.47 4.49
C ARG A 174 -0.48 6.13 4.97
N ARG A 175 -1.28 5.30 5.63
CA ARG A 175 -0.78 4.12 6.34
C ARG A 175 -1.35 2.81 5.83
N TRP A 176 -2.59 2.81 5.37
CA TRP A 176 -3.27 1.65 4.81
C TRP A 176 -3.18 1.67 3.28
N ASN A 177 -2.61 0.62 2.70
CA ASN A 177 -2.53 0.39 1.26
C ASN A 177 -2.17 1.64 0.43
N ILE A 178 -0.96 2.16 0.67
CA ILE A 178 -0.42 3.38 0.06
C ILE A 178 -0.43 3.27 -1.47
N MET A 179 -0.23 2.06 -2.00
CA MET A 179 -0.35 1.78 -3.42
C MET A 179 -1.73 2.17 -3.94
N VAL A 180 -2.81 1.63 -3.37
CA VAL A 180 -4.21 1.96 -3.75
C VAL A 180 -4.48 3.46 -3.65
N THR A 181 -4.01 4.13 -2.61
CA THR A 181 -4.13 5.59 -2.49
C THR A 181 -3.37 6.33 -3.61
N GLY A 182 -2.21 5.80 -4.03
CA GLY A 182 -1.46 6.27 -5.19
C GLY A 182 -2.18 6.08 -6.52
N ILE A 183 -3.06 5.06 -6.63
CA ILE A 183 -3.92 4.79 -7.81
C ILE A 183 -5.09 5.75 -7.84
N LEU A 184 -5.87 5.77 -6.75
CA LEU A 184 -7.16 6.44 -6.70
C LEU A 184 -7.02 7.96 -6.67
N ARG A 185 -5.89 8.48 -6.17
CA ARG A 185 -5.64 9.92 -6.14
C ARG A 185 -5.67 10.57 -7.53
N PRO A 186 -4.83 10.15 -8.50
CA PRO A 186 -4.85 10.72 -9.84
C PRO A 186 -6.04 10.26 -10.69
N THR A 187 -6.57 9.05 -10.47
CA THR A 187 -7.64 8.50 -11.33
C THR A 187 -9.05 8.91 -10.92
N VAL A 188 -9.28 9.17 -9.64
CA VAL A 188 -10.62 9.48 -9.12
C VAL A 188 -10.61 10.80 -8.37
N TYR A 189 -9.76 10.93 -7.35
CA TYR A 189 -9.81 12.09 -6.45
C TYR A 189 -9.55 13.41 -7.18
N GLU A 190 -8.50 13.49 -7.99
CA GLU A 190 -8.11 14.71 -8.71
C GLU A 190 -9.14 15.12 -9.78
N PRO A 191 -9.62 14.21 -10.66
CA PRO A 191 -10.70 14.52 -11.60
C PRO A 191 -11.98 14.97 -10.90
N VAL A 192 -12.42 14.26 -9.86
CA VAL A 192 -13.63 14.63 -9.11
C VAL A 192 -13.43 15.97 -8.39
N LEU A 193 -12.24 16.21 -7.83
CA LEU A 193 -11.92 17.50 -7.21
C LEU A 193 -11.97 18.65 -8.21
N HIS A 194 -11.46 18.46 -9.43
CA HIS A 194 -11.52 19.48 -10.48
C HIS A 194 -12.96 19.82 -10.87
N VAL A 195 -13.79 18.80 -11.12
CA VAL A 195 -15.21 18.99 -11.44
C VAL A 195 -15.93 19.67 -10.27
N ALA A 196 -15.76 19.16 -9.04
CA ALA A 196 -16.38 19.72 -7.85
C ALA A 196 -15.93 21.16 -7.58
N THR A 197 -14.67 21.51 -7.86
CA THR A 197 -14.18 22.88 -7.69
C THR A 197 -14.84 23.82 -8.69
N ARG A 198 -15.09 23.38 -9.92
CA ARG A 198 -15.84 24.19 -10.90
C ARG A 198 -17.28 24.43 -10.49
N VAL A 199 -17.94 23.41 -9.94
CA VAL A 199 -19.36 23.50 -9.53
C VAL A 199 -19.53 24.32 -8.24
N MET A 200 -18.66 24.11 -7.24
CA MET A 200 -18.81 24.69 -5.91
C MET A 200 -18.06 26.01 -5.70
N GLY A 201 -17.18 26.39 -6.63
CA GLY A 201 -16.37 27.62 -6.55
C GLY A 201 -15.31 27.66 -5.45
N ASN A 202 -15.30 26.70 -4.50
CA ASN A 202 -14.36 26.67 -3.39
C ASN A 202 -13.66 25.31 -3.26
N ARG A 203 -12.34 25.31 -3.52
CA ARG A 203 -11.48 24.12 -3.43
C ARG A 203 -11.51 23.47 -2.05
N ARG A 204 -11.71 24.27 -0.99
CA ARG A 204 -11.75 23.75 0.39
C ARG A 204 -12.92 22.78 0.59
N TRP A 205 -14.10 23.10 0.07
CA TRP A 205 -15.29 22.25 0.21
C TRP A 205 -15.41 21.21 -0.90
N ALA A 206 -14.86 21.48 -2.09
CA ALA A 206 -14.77 20.52 -3.18
C ALA A 206 -13.98 19.23 -2.85
N SER A 207 -13.08 19.28 -1.86
CA SER A 207 -12.40 18.06 -1.38
C SER A 207 -13.32 17.05 -0.68
N LEU A 208 -14.47 17.47 -0.16
CA LEU A 208 -15.43 16.56 0.48
C LEU A 208 -16.08 15.58 -0.53
N PRO A 209 -16.73 16.04 -1.62
CA PRO A 209 -17.25 15.14 -2.64
C PRO A 209 -16.14 14.36 -3.36
N ALA A 210 -14.92 14.92 -3.47
CA ALA A 210 -13.78 14.17 -4.01
C ALA A 210 -13.38 12.98 -3.14
N VAL A 211 -13.37 13.13 -1.81
CA VAL A 211 -13.15 12.02 -0.88
C VAL A 211 -14.28 11.00 -1.01
N LEU A 212 -15.54 11.45 -0.97
CA LEU A 212 -16.68 10.53 -1.07
C LEU A 212 -16.67 9.75 -2.37
N GLY A 213 -16.45 10.40 -3.51
CA GLY A 213 -16.34 9.75 -4.82
C GLY A 213 -15.20 8.73 -4.88
N THR A 214 -14.07 9.02 -4.23
CA THR A 214 -12.96 8.06 -4.11
C THR A 214 -13.38 6.81 -3.33
N PHE A 215 -14.10 6.98 -2.22
CA PHE A 215 -14.60 5.86 -1.44
C PHE A 215 -15.70 5.08 -2.15
N VAL A 216 -16.58 5.73 -2.92
CA VAL A 216 -17.58 5.05 -3.77
C VAL A 216 -16.91 4.15 -4.79
N VAL A 217 -15.93 4.67 -5.54
CA VAL A 217 -15.20 3.85 -6.53
C VAL A 217 -14.46 2.71 -5.84
N SER A 218 -13.80 2.99 -4.71
CA SER A 218 -13.13 1.94 -3.94
C SER A 218 -14.11 0.88 -3.43
N ALA A 219 -15.29 1.28 -2.95
CA ALA A 219 -16.34 0.39 -2.45
C ALA A 219 -16.81 -0.59 -3.52
N LEU A 220 -17.13 -0.08 -4.72
CA LEU A 220 -17.55 -0.89 -5.86
C LEU A 220 -16.45 -1.87 -6.28
N MET A 221 -15.19 -1.45 -6.25
CA MET A 221 -14.07 -2.35 -6.57
C MET A 221 -13.93 -3.47 -5.56
N HIS A 222 -14.07 -3.18 -4.27
CA HIS A 222 -14.01 -4.23 -3.26
C HIS A 222 -15.22 -5.17 -3.34
N GLU A 223 -16.42 -4.66 -3.64
CA GLU A 223 -17.59 -5.51 -3.88
C GLU A 223 -17.32 -6.49 -5.03
N LEU A 224 -16.73 -6.00 -6.12
CA LEU A 224 -16.40 -6.81 -7.29
C LEU A 224 -15.29 -7.84 -7.00
N ILE A 225 -14.26 -7.46 -6.24
CA ILE A 225 -13.21 -8.38 -5.79
C ILE A 225 -13.82 -9.51 -4.94
N PHE A 226 -14.72 -9.18 -4.00
CA PHE A 226 -15.39 -10.18 -3.16
C PHE A 226 -16.33 -11.07 -3.97
N TYR A 227 -17.03 -10.52 -4.96
CA TYR A 227 -17.84 -11.31 -5.89
C TYR A 227 -16.99 -12.33 -6.65
N TYR A 228 -15.84 -11.93 -7.21
CA TYR A 228 -14.97 -12.87 -7.92
C TYR A 228 -14.26 -13.86 -6.99
N LEU A 229 -13.92 -13.45 -5.76
CA LEU A 229 -13.26 -14.32 -4.79
C LEU A 229 -14.23 -15.37 -4.24
N GLY A 230 -15.41 -14.96 -3.79
CA GLY A 230 -16.39 -15.83 -3.14
C GLY A 230 -17.36 -16.52 -4.11
N ARG A 231 -17.60 -15.93 -5.29
CA ARG A 231 -18.69 -16.29 -6.22
C ARG A 231 -20.05 -16.36 -5.56
N VAL A 232 -20.24 -15.55 -4.54
CA VAL A 232 -21.52 -15.33 -3.87
C VAL A 232 -22.06 -13.98 -4.29
N TRP A 233 -23.38 -13.88 -4.42
CA TRP A 233 -24.02 -12.62 -4.79
C TRP A 233 -23.64 -11.50 -3.82
N PRO A 234 -23.34 -10.29 -4.35
CA PRO A 234 -22.96 -9.14 -3.55
C PRO A 234 -24.10 -8.75 -2.59
N THR A 235 -23.76 -8.64 -1.31
CA THR A 235 -24.69 -8.23 -0.24
C THR A 235 -24.66 -6.72 0.00
N TRP A 236 -23.73 -6.01 -0.64
CA TRP A 236 -23.49 -4.58 -0.45
C TRP A 236 -23.00 -4.20 0.95
N GLU A 237 -22.71 -5.16 1.83
CA GLU A 237 -22.14 -4.90 3.16
C GLU A 237 -20.72 -4.34 3.06
N ILE A 238 -19.92 -4.86 2.12
CA ILE A 238 -18.58 -4.33 1.82
C ILE A 238 -18.69 -2.90 1.28
N THR A 239 -19.63 -2.67 0.36
CA THR A 239 -19.91 -1.32 -0.12
C THR A 239 -20.29 -0.39 1.05
N GLY A 240 -21.17 -0.85 1.94
CA GLY A 240 -21.57 -0.13 3.16
C GLY A 240 -20.40 0.23 4.07
N PHE A 241 -19.45 -0.70 4.28
CA PHE A 241 -18.23 -0.46 5.04
C PHE A 241 -17.44 0.73 4.47
N PHE A 242 -17.12 0.70 3.18
CA PHE A 242 -16.33 1.78 2.56
C PHE A 242 -17.09 3.10 2.54
N LEU A 243 -18.39 3.10 2.25
CA LEU A 243 -19.19 4.33 2.26
C LEU A 243 -19.28 4.94 3.66
N LEU A 244 -19.49 4.12 4.70
CA LEU A 244 -19.47 4.56 6.10
C LEU A 244 -18.15 5.23 6.45
N HIS A 245 -17.02 4.58 6.12
CA HIS A 245 -15.70 5.16 6.33
C HIS A 245 -15.47 6.45 5.54
N GLY A 246 -15.97 6.52 4.30
CA GLY A 246 -15.90 7.71 3.45
C GLY A 246 -16.67 8.90 4.04
N VAL A 247 -17.89 8.67 4.53
CA VAL A 247 -18.70 9.68 5.19
C VAL A 247 -18.08 10.11 6.52
N CYS A 248 -17.64 9.18 7.37
CA CYS A 248 -16.97 9.50 8.62
C CYS A 248 -15.68 10.31 8.39
N LEU A 249 -14.89 9.96 7.36
CA LEU A 249 -13.72 10.72 6.98
C LEU A 249 -14.08 12.11 6.47
N MET A 250 -15.15 12.24 5.69
CA MET A 250 -15.66 13.52 5.21
C MET A 250 -16.04 14.42 6.38
N VAL A 251 -16.76 13.88 7.37
CA VAL A 251 -17.13 14.58 8.61
C VAL A 251 -15.87 14.97 9.39
N GLU A 252 -14.90 14.07 9.56
CA GLU A 252 -13.63 14.35 10.23
C GLU A 252 -12.89 15.53 9.56
N ILE A 253 -12.83 15.55 8.23
CA ILE A 253 -12.20 16.63 7.46
C ILE A 253 -12.98 17.93 7.62
N ALA A 254 -14.31 17.90 7.57
CA ALA A 254 -15.16 19.07 7.76
C ALA A 254 -15.00 19.65 9.17
N LEU A 255 -14.98 18.80 10.19
CA LEU A 255 -14.78 19.19 11.59
C LEU A 255 -13.39 19.80 11.81
N LYS A 256 -12.33 19.15 11.29
CA LYS A 256 -10.96 19.69 11.32
C LYS A 256 -10.87 21.07 10.66
N LYS A 257 -11.61 21.29 9.57
CA LYS A 257 -11.67 22.58 8.87
C LYS A 257 -12.45 23.63 9.67
N ALA A 258 -13.57 23.26 10.28
CA ALA A 258 -14.41 24.18 11.07
C ALA A 258 -13.70 24.65 12.35
N ILE A 259 -13.00 23.73 13.03
CA ILE A 259 -12.32 24.02 14.31
C ILE A 259 -10.96 24.71 14.12
N ALA A 260 -10.48 24.86 12.88
CA ALA A 260 -9.20 25.50 12.54
C ALA A 260 -8.00 24.99 13.37
N GLY A 261 -8.03 23.73 13.81
CA GLY A 261 -6.97 23.11 14.60
C GLY A 261 -6.87 23.57 16.06
N ARG A 262 -7.88 24.28 16.59
CA ARG A 262 -7.91 24.73 18.00
C ARG A 262 -8.06 23.59 19.01
N PHE A 263 -8.70 22.49 18.63
CA PHE A 263 -8.88 21.31 19.48
C PHE A 263 -8.02 20.16 18.94
N ARG A 264 -7.06 19.69 19.73
CA ARG A 264 -6.24 18.52 19.40
C ARG A 264 -6.45 17.46 20.47
N LEU A 265 -6.99 16.32 20.06
CA LEU A 265 -7.11 15.17 20.95
C LEU A 265 -5.72 14.63 21.29
N PRO A 266 -5.51 14.14 22.53
CA PRO A 266 -4.29 13.44 22.89
C PRO A 266 -4.05 12.25 21.96
N THR A 267 -2.78 12.07 21.54
CA THR A 267 -2.39 11.08 20.52
C THR A 267 -2.87 9.67 20.84
N MET A 268 -2.81 9.24 22.11
CA MET A 268 -3.23 7.89 22.51
C MET A 268 -4.74 7.72 22.40
N VAL A 269 -5.51 8.71 22.86
CA VAL A 269 -6.99 8.68 22.75
C VAL A 269 -7.40 8.65 21.28
N ALA A 270 -6.78 9.48 20.45
CA ALA A 270 -7.07 9.54 19.02
C ALA A 270 -6.74 8.21 18.30
N ARG A 271 -5.63 7.55 18.70
CA ARG A 271 -5.25 6.22 18.20
C ARG A 271 -6.27 5.15 18.59
N SER A 272 -6.56 5.04 19.89
CA SER A 272 -7.52 4.06 20.39
C SER A 272 -8.90 4.24 19.73
N LEU A 273 -9.34 5.49 19.56
CA LEU A 273 -10.62 5.78 18.90
C LEU A 273 -10.60 5.42 17.41
N THR A 274 -9.51 5.73 16.70
CA THR A 274 -9.38 5.41 15.27
C THR A 274 -9.32 3.90 15.02
N ILE A 275 -8.46 3.20 15.75
CA ILE A 275 -8.30 1.75 15.60
C ILE A 275 -9.55 1.03 16.11
N GLY A 276 -10.12 1.45 17.25
CA GLY A 276 -11.37 0.91 17.75
C GLY A 276 -12.50 1.04 16.75
N PHE A 277 -12.66 2.21 16.12
CA PHE A 277 -13.64 2.42 15.06
C PHE A 277 -13.42 1.46 13.88
N VAL A 278 -12.20 1.37 13.33
CA VAL A 278 -11.86 0.49 12.21
C VAL A 278 -12.11 -0.99 12.56
N MET A 279 -11.78 -1.41 13.78
CA MET A 279 -11.97 -2.78 14.24
C MET A 279 -13.46 -3.11 14.38
N VAL A 280 -14.25 -2.23 15.00
CA VAL A 280 -15.69 -2.44 15.19
C VAL A 280 -16.42 -2.48 13.85
N THR A 281 -16.17 -1.51 12.96
CA THR A 281 -16.80 -1.50 11.64
C THR A 281 -16.32 -2.66 10.77
N GLY A 282 -15.05 -3.05 10.90
CA GLY A 282 -14.49 -4.23 10.24
C GLY A 282 -15.21 -5.50 10.68
N PHE A 283 -15.33 -5.73 11.99
CA PHE A 283 -16.03 -6.91 12.54
C PHE A 283 -17.49 -6.96 12.16
N TRP A 284 -18.13 -5.81 12.02
CA TRP A 284 -19.54 -5.73 11.68
C TRP A 284 -19.83 -5.94 10.19
N LEU A 285 -19.07 -5.31 9.29
CA LEU A 285 -19.44 -5.24 7.86
C LEU A 285 -18.45 -5.96 6.94
N PHE A 286 -17.19 -6.11 7.36
CA PHE A 286 -16.13 -6.66 6.50
C PHE A 286 -15.92 -8.16 6.74
N PHE A 287 -15.76 -8.56 8.00
CA PHE A 287 -15.48 -9.95 8.37
C PHE A 287 -16.60 -10.95 8.03
N PRO A 288 -17.89 -10.64 8.22
CA PRO A 288 -18.95 -11.58 7.88
C PRO A 288 -18.91 -12.00 6.40
N GLN A 289 -18.61 -11.06 5.50
CA GLN A 289 -18.50 -11.36 4.08
C GLN A 289 -17.23 -12.13 3.74
N LEU A 290 -16.10 -11.85 4.41
CA LEU A 290 -14.85 -12.59 4.20
C LEU A 290 -15.00 -14.07 4.61
N LEU A 291 -15.64 -14.31 5.76
CA LEU A 291 -15.96 -15.66 6.24
C LEU A 291 -17.01 -16.36 5.36
N ARG A 292 -18.02 -15.62 4.89
CA ARG A 292 -19.04 -16.15 3.95
C ARG A 292 -18.42 -16.64 2.64
N CYS A 293 -17.41 -15.95 2.14
CA CYS A 293 -16.67 -16.34 0.95
C CYS A 293 -15.76 -17.58 1.16
N LYS A 294 -15.66 -18.09 2.40
CA LYS A 294 -14.66 -19.09 2.81
C LYS A 294 -13.25 -18.72 2.36
N ALA A 295 -12.98 -17.41 2.34
CA ALA A 295 -11.72 -16.87 1.84
C ALA A 295 -10.55 -17.31 2.72
N ASP A 296 -10.80 -17.47 4.03
CA ASP A 296 -9.88 -18.03 5.00
C ASP A 296 -9.54 -19.49 4.66
N VAL A 297 -10.53 -20.35 4.46
CA VAL A 297 -10.31 -21.78 4.15
C VAL A 297 -9.51 -21.94 2.85
N ARG A 298 -9.88 -21.20 1.80
CA ARG A 298 -9.17 -21.23 0.52
C ARG A 298 -7.73 -20.70 0.65
N ALA A 299 -7.52 -19.63 1.42
CA ALA A 299 -6.17 -19.12 1.67
C ALA A 299 -5.32 -20.15 2.42
N PHE A 300 -5.88 -20.85 3.42
CA PHE A 300 -5.18 -21.94 4.12
C PHE A 300 -4.85 -23.11 3.19
N GLU A 301 -5.75 -23.50 2.29
CA GLU A 301 -5.48 -24.52 1.28
C GLU A 301 -4.34 -24.09 0.34
N GLU A 302 -4.35 -22.84 -0.13
CA GLU A 302 -3.28 -22.29 -0.96
C GLU A 302 -1.94 -22.20 -0.22
N TYR A 303 -1.93 -21.83 1.06
CA TYR A 303 -0.72 -21.86 1.88
C TYR A 303 -0.19 -23.27 2.09
N ALA A 304 -1.07 -24.24 2.34
CA ALA A 304 -0.70 -25.64 2.48
C ALA A 304 -0.10 -26.18 1.18
N ALA A 305 -0.71 -25.84 0.03
CA ALA A 305 -0.20 -26.21 -1.29
C ALA A 305 1.15 -25.57 -1.61
N ALA A 306 1.32 -24.27 -1.34
CA ALA A 306 2.59 -23.58 -1.51
C ALA A 306 3.67 -24.16 -0.59
N GLY A 307 3.34 -24.41 0.69
CA GLY A 307 4.24 -25.04 1.65
C GLY A 307 4.66 -26.45 1.22
N ALA A 308 3.74 -27.26 0.71
CA ALA A 308 4.03 -28.57 0.15
C ALA A 308 4.94 -28.48 -1.09
N PHE A 309 4.70 -27.52 -1.98
CA PHE A 309 5.56 -27.26 -3.13
C PHE A 309 7.00 -26.91 -2.72
N PHE A 310 7.18 -26.00 -1.76
CA PHE A 310 8.52 -25.65 -1.25
C PHE A 310 9.19 -26.81 -0.54
N LYS A 311 8.46 -27.59 0.26
CA LYS A 311 8.99 -28.79 0.92
C LYS A 311 9.48 -29.83 -0.10
N ASN A 312 8.70 -30.06 -1.16
CA ASN A 312 9.07 -30.98 -2.23
C ASN A 312 10.27 -30.46 -3.05
N ALA A 313 10.31 -29.17 -3.37
CA ALA A 313 11.44 -28.54 -4.05
C ALA A 313 12.72 -28.60 -3.21
N PHE A 314 12.62 -28.35 -1.90
CA PHE A 314 13.74 -28.45 -0.98
C PHE A 314 14.25 -29.88 -0.85
N HIS A 315 13.35 -30.87 -0.68
CA HIS A 315 13.74 -32.28 -0.68
C HIS A 315 14.40 -32.71 -2.01
N GLY A 316 13.90 -32.24 -3.15
CA GLY A 316 14.49 -32.48 -4.46
C GLY A 316 15.88 -31.85 -4.64
N LEU A 317 16.10 -30.65 -4.08
CA LEU A 317 17.40 -29.98 -4.06
C LEU A 317 18.39 -30.71 -3.14
N THR A 318 17.95 -31.15 -1.97
CA THR A 318 18.81 -31.94 -1.06
C THR A 318 19.18 -33.29 -1.66
N TRP A 319 18.26 -33.95 -2.37
CA TRP A 319 18.53 -35.22 -3.05
C TRP A 319 19.53 -35.07 -4.19
N THR A 320 19.41 -34.02 -5.00
CA THR A 320 20.37 -33.74 -6.08
C THR A 320 21.73 -33.33 -5.53
N ALA A 321 21.79 -32.53 -4.46
CA ALA A 321 23.05 -32.18 -3.77
C ALA A 321 23.76 -33.40 -3.15
N LEU A 322 23.01 -34.32 -2.52
CA LEU A 322 23.54 -35.56 -1.94
C LEU A 322 24.02 -36.55 -3.01
N ASN A 323 23.31 -36.67 -4.13
CA ASN A 323 23.76 -37.55 -5.23
C ASN A 323 25.00 -37.01 -5.95
N THR A 324 25.19 -35.69 -6.01
CA THR A 324 26.37 -35.09 -6.64
C THR A 324 27.63 -35.23 -5.77
N THR A 325 27.47 -35.36 -4.44
CA THR A 325 28.58 -35.61 -3.50
C THR A 325 28.91 -37.10 -3.33
N ALA A 326 27.99 -38.01 -3.67
CA ALA A 326 28.23 -39.45 -3.66
C ALA A 326 28.91 -39.99 -4.94
N THR A 327 29.03 -39.18 -5.99
CA THR A 327 29.66 -39.53 -7.28
C THR A 327 31.06 -38.93 -7.49
N LEU A 328 31.66 -38.36 -6.44
CA LEU A 328 33.06 -37.89 -6.41
C LEU A 328 33.90 -38.79 -5.50
#